data_AF-A0A8H2W9H8-F1
#
_entry.id   AF-A0A8H2W9H8-F1
#
_cell.length_a   1.000
_cell.length_b   1.000
_cell.length_c   1.000
_cell.angle_alpha   90.00
_cell.angle_beta   90.00
_cell.angle_gamma   90.00
#
_symmetry.space_group_name_H-M   'P 1'
#
loop_
_entity.id
_entity.type
_entity.pdbx_description
1 polymer ?
#
loop_
_entity_poly.entity_id
_entity_poly.type
_entity_poly.pdbx_seq_one_letter_code
_entity_poly.pdbx_strand_id
1 'polypeptide(L)'
;MKISGAFVVGGLFQVAAAATGPNWPGFKGLRYFFAFGDSYTAVGFNSWASVPTDANPLGVSYPGSTTAGGANWVGYLTTQYNQSKFWSFDYAVSGNEVSGVSNQVNEDFLSSQGAGNKPSYAPWTATNTLFSTFIGINDLNRGAPVAATISRIFSLQETLYNTGARNFLFVNVPPTNRCPFSNNNATLASLVTSWNTQLKASVEAFKAKHSDVAVFYYDSWSLYTKLLDSPAQYGFTDVTSTGGSFWIDTIHPRTKVHQYMAEDLAKFLAAQTGSATNPATTATVTRTTATTSQASTITLTTSAPAPTTTGTVPKWGQCGGIGYSGPTTCVAGTTCTVSNQYYSQCL
;
A
#
# COMPACT_ATOMS: atom_id res chain seq x y z
N MET A 1 0.60 -18.03 -23.75
CA MET A 1 -0.38 -17.86 -22.65
C MET A 1 -1.40 -16.83 -23.13
N LYS A 2 -2.63 -17.26 -23.46
CA LYS A 2 -3.65 -16.40 -24.06
C LYS A 2 -4.22 -15.46 -22.98
N ILE A 3 -4.22 -14.17 -23.26
CA ILE A 3 -4.89 -13.15 -22.44
C ILE A 3 -6.38 -13.51 -22.41
N SER A 4 -6.89 -13.94 -21.27
CA SER A 4 -8.32 -14.19 -21.07
C SER A 4 -8.98 -12.89 -20.62
N GLY A 5 -9.60 -12.20 -21.57
CA GLY A 5 -10.48 -11.06 -21.35
C GLY A 5 -11.24 -10.76 -22.63
N ALA A 6 -12.57 -10.73 -22.55
CA ALA A 6 -13.45 -10.42 -23.67
C ALA A 6 -13.11 -9.04 -24.27
N PHE A 7 -12.76 -9.01 -25.56
CA PHE A 7 -12.71 -7.76 -26.31
C PHE A 7 -14.15 -7.34 -26.65
N VAL A 8 -14.70 -6.39 -25.90
CA VAL A 8 -15.77 -5.55 -26.44
C VAL A 8 -15.09 -4.52 -27.32
N VAL A 9 -15.17 -4.73 -28.63
CA VAL A 9 -14.74 -3.76 -29.64
C VAL A 9 -15.79 -2.64 -29.69
N GLY A 10 -15.43 -1.44 -29.24
CA GLY A 10 -16.26 -0.24 -29.41
C GLY A 10 -16.11 0.79 -28.29
N GLY A 11 -15.15 1.71 -28.44
CA GLY A 11 -14.98 2.90 -27.59
C GLY A 11 -13.54 3.07 -27.11
N LEU A 12 -12.98 4.26 -27.27
CA LEU A 12 -11.61 4.68 -26.90
C LEU A 12 -11.35 4.72 -25.36
N PHE A 13 -11.96 3.84 -24.58
CA PHE A 13 -11.87 3.86 -23.11
C PHE A 13 -11.21 2.59 -22.58
N GLN A 14 -10.11 2.78 -21.85
CA GLN A 14 -9.21 1.71 -21.42
C GLN A 14 -9.63 1.13 -20.07
N VAL A 15 -10.24 -0.05 -20.10
CA VAL A 15 -10.67 -0.79 -18.91
C VAL A 15 -9.47 -1.29 -18.09
N ALA A 16 -9.64 -1.42 -16.78
CA ALA A 16 -8.69 -2.08 -15.88
C ALA A 16 -8.19 -3.41 -16.47
N ALA A 17 -6.90 -3.71 -16.30
CA ALA A 17 -6.27 -4.88 -16.86
C ALA A 17 -5.33 -5.54 -15.85
N ALA A 18 -5.28 -6.87 -15.86
CA ALA A 18 -4.38 -7.63 -14.99
C ALA A 18 -3.74 -8.77 -15.78
N ALA A 19 -2.47 -9.01 -15.52
CA ALA A 19 -1.77 -10.20 -15.96
C ALA A 19 -1.01 -10.75 -14.76
N THR A 20 -1.54 -11.80 -14.15
CA THR A 20 -0.92 -12.43 -12.98
C THR A 20 0.40 -13.10 -13.39
N GLY A 21 1.35 -13.11 -12.45
CA GLY A 21 2.65 -13.77 -12.58
C GLY A 21 2.77 -14.93 -11.61
N PRO A 22 3.80 -15.79 -11.76
CA PRO A 22 4.03 -16.93 -10.88
C PRO A 22 4.25 -16.53 -9.41
N ASN A 23 4.63 -15.28 -9.17
CA ASN A 23 4.91 -14.73 -7.86
C ASN A 23 3.73 -13.99 -7.22
N TRP A 24 2.58 -13.86 -7.90
CA TRP A 24 1.44 -13.15 -7.33
C TRP A 24 0.83 -13.97 -6.17
N PRO A 25 0.85 -13.47 -4.92
CA PRO A 25 0.28 -14.20 -3.79
C PRO A 25 -1.24 -14.30 -3.78
N GLY A 26 -1.95 -13.58 -4.65
CA GLY A 26 -3.33 -13.21 -4.38
C GLY A 26 -3.40 -12.11 -3.32
N PHE A 27 -4.52 -11.37 -3.29
CA PHE A 27 -4.66 -10.25 -2.36
C PHE A 27 -4.57 -10.68 -0.88
N LYS A 28 -5.06 -11.88 -0.56
CA LYS A 28 -4.99 -12.50 0.78
C LYS A 28 -3.57 -12.91 1.22
N GLY A 29 -2.64 -13.05 0.30
CA GLY A 29 -1.27 -13.46 0.61
C GLY A 29 -0.29 -12.29 0.72
N LEU A 30 -0.76 -11.04 0.63
CA LEU A 30 0.09 -9.88 0.82
C LEU A 30 0.55 -9.77 2.28
N ARG A 31 1.82 -9.43 2.48
CA ARG A 31 2.39 -9.02 3.75
C ARG A 31 2.97 -7.62 3.71
N TYR A 32 3.49 -7.19 2.56
CA TYR A 32 4.08 -5.88 2.39
C TYR A 32 3.46 -5.17 1.19
N PHE A 33 3.09 -3.91 1.40
CA PHE A 33 2.61 -3.01 0.36
C PHE A 33 3.55 -1.82 0.30
N PHE A 34 4.13 -1.56 -0.86
CA PHE A 34 5.03 -0.43 -1.10
C PHE A 34 4.32 0.55 -2.02
N ALA A 35 4.07 1.77 -1.56
CA ALA A 35 3.39 2.78 -2.36
C ALA A 35 4.35 3.92 -2.72
N PHE A 36 4.29 4.34 -3.98
CA PHE A 36 5.05 5.45 -4.54
C PHE A 36 4.09 6.35 -5.30
N GLY A 37 4.32 7.66 -5.25
CA GLY A 37 3.39 8.59 -5.89
C GLY A 37 3.43 10.00 -5.34
N ASP A 38 2.28 10.66 -5.42
CA ASP A 38 2.11 12.05 -5.02
C ASP A 38 1.10 12.23 -3.87
N SER A 39 0.47 13.40 -3.81
CA SER A 39 -0.49 13.78 -2.78
C SER A 39 -1.74 12.91 -2.74
N TYR A 40 -2.09 12.22 -3.83
CA TYR A 40 -3.23 11.29 -3.83
C TYR A 40 -2.94 10.01 -3.04
N THR A 41 -1.67 9.75 -2.73
CA THR A 41 -1.20 8.51 -2.10
C THR A 41 -0.56 8.76 -0.74
N ALA A 42 0.12 9.89 -0.55
CA ALA A 42 0.91 10.19 0.64
C ALA A 42 0.12 10.13 1.96
N VAL A 43 0.64 9.35 2.93
CA VAL A 43 0.21 9.30 4.33
C VAL A 43 1.22 9.95 5.30
N GLY A 44 2.36 10.45 4.79
CA GLY A 44 3.41 11.08 5.60
C GLY A 44 4.40 10.09 6.23
N PHE A 45 4.46 8.86 5.73
CA PHE A 45 5.53 7.91 6.07
C PHE A 45 6.84 8.27 5.35
N ASN A 46 7.97 7.89 5.95
CA ASN A 46 9.30 7.81 5.33
C ASN A 46 10.14 6.79 6.10
N SER A 47 11.32 6.43 5.58
CA SER A 47 12.18 5.41 6.22
C SER A 47 12.66 5.73 7.65
N TRP A 48 12.55 6.97 8.11
CA TRP A 48 12.91 7.39 9.48
C TRP A 48 11.69 7.42 10.42
N ALA A 49 10.49 7.14 9.92
CA ALA A 49 9.30 6.98 10.73
C ALA A 49 9.30 5.65 11.51
N SER A 50 8.28 5.44 12.33
CA SER A 50 8.09 4.14 12.97
C SER A 50 7.82 3.07 11.91
N VAL A 51 8.46 1.91 12.06
CA VAL A 51 8.21 0.78 11.16
C VAL A 51 6.74 0.36 11.29
N PRO A 52 6.03 0.09 10.17
CA PRO A 52 4.71 -0.51 10.20
C PRO A 52 4.65 -1.78 11.06
N THR A 53 3.56 -1.95 11.81
CA THR A 53 3.30 -3.12 12.64
C THR A 53 1.86 -3.59 12.48
N ASP A 54 1.51 -4.77 13.02
CA ASP A 54 0.12 -5.24 12.99
C ASP A 54 -0.85 -4.31 13.74
N ALA A 55 -0.36 -3.56 14.74
CA ALA A 55 -1.14 -2.58 15.50
C ALA A 55 -1.17 -1.20 14.81
N ASN A 56 -0.11 -0.87 14.06
CA ASN A 56 -0.02 0.36 13.27
C ASN A 56 0.51 0.06 11.86
N PRO A 57 -0.34 -0.42 10.94
CA PRO A 57 0.12 -0.95 9.65
C PRO A 57 0.56 0.13 8.65
N LEU A 58 0.42 1.43 8.98
CA LEU A 58 0.92 2.54 8.16
C LEU A 58 2.27 3.09 8.66
N GLY A 59 2.74 2.69 9.85
CA GLY A 59 3.95 3.28 10.47
C GLY A 59 3.76 4.73 10.96
N VAL A 60 2.58 5.31 10.77
CA VAL A 60 2.19 6.66 11.21
C VAL A 60 0.84 6.61 11.89
N SER A 61 0.53 7.59 12.76
CA SER A 61 -0.79 7.63 13.40
C SER A 61 -1.90 7.75 12.35
N TYR A 62 -2.85 6.81 12.34
CA TYR A 62 -3.98 6.84 11.41
C TYR A 62 -4.79 8.15 11.55
N PRO A 63 -5.19 8.82 10.45
CA PRO A 63 -5.10 8.39 9.04
C PRO A 63 -3.79 8.72 8.31
N GLY A 64 -2.78 9.23 9.01
CA GLY A 64 -1.59 9.84 8.43
C GLY A 64 -1.81 11.31 8.08
N SER A 65 -0.78 11.94 7.53
CA SER A 65 -0.83 13.30 6.98
C SER A 65 -1.23 13.25 5.51
N THR A 66 -2.54 13.31 5.23
CA THR A 66 -3.10 13.23 3.87
C THR A 66 -3.65 14.57 3.39
N THR A 67 -3.85 14.72 2.07
CA THR A 67 -4.58 15.85 1.47
C THR A 67 -6.09 15.60 1.34
N ALA A 68 -6.61 14.46 1.83
CA ALA A 68 -7.99 14.03 1.63
C ALA A 68 -8.98 14.56 2.69
N GLY A 69 -8.49 15.24 3.73
CA GLY A 69 -9.28 15.60 4.92
C GLY A 69 -9.76 14.38 5.73
N GLY A 70 -9.02 13.28 5.66
CA GLY A 70 -9.31 11.99 6.27
C GLY A 70 -8.37 10.91 5.73
N ALA A 71 -8.69 9.63 5.85
CA ALA A 71 -7.88 8.59 5.20
C ALA A 71 -7.92 8.73 3.67
N ASN A 72 -6.77 8.48 3.03
CA ASN A 72 -6.70 8.30 1.59
C ASN A 72 -6.86 6.81 1.21
N TRP A 73 -6.69 6.47 -0.06
CA TRP A 73 -6.96 5.13 -0.55
C TRP A 73 -6.00 4.09 0.03
N VAL A 74 -4.74 4.45 0.29
CA VAL A 74 -3.76 3.59 0.97
C VAL A 74 -4.23 3.30 2.40
N GLY A 75 -4.65 4.34 3.13
CA GLY A 75 -5.19 4.20 4.48
C GLY A 75 -6.37 3.24 4.54
N TYR A 76 -7.37 3.43 3.67
CA TYR A 76 -8.54 2.54 3.59
C TYR A 76 -8.21 1.13 3.12
N LEU A 77 -7.38 0.97 2.09
CA LEU A 77 -6.97 -0.34 1.58
C LEU A 77 -6.23 -1.13 2.65
N THR A 78 -5.36 -0.47 3.41
CA THR A 78 -4.55 -1.09 4.47
C THR A 78 -5.37 -1.48 5.68
N THR A 79 -6.37 -0.69 6.07
CA THR A 79 -7.04 -0.84 7.38
C THR A 79 -8.47 -1.39 7.32
N GLN A 80 -9.19 -1.16 6.22
CA GLN A 80 -10.62 -1.47 6.13
C GLN A 80 -10.95 -2.48 5.01
N TYR A 81 -10.26 -2.37 3.86
CA TYR A 81 -10.53 -3.22 2.69
C TYR A 81 -9.43 -4.25 2.43
N ASN A 82 -8.55 -4.49 3.41
CA ASN A 82 -7.54 -5.54 3.32
C ASN A 82 -8.20 -6.94 3.37
N GLN A 83 -7.50 -7.95 2.86
CA GLN A 83 -7.85 -9.35 3.12
C GLN A 83 -6.74 -10.11 3.85
N SER A 84 -5.72 -9.39 4.28
CA SER A 84 -4.61 -9.83 5.13
C SER A 84 -4.07 -8.63 5.91
N LYS A 85 -3.36 -8.88 7.01
CA LYS A 85 -2.67 -7.83 7.76
C LYS A 85 -1.35 -7.46 7.07
N PHE A 86 -1.42 -6.87 5.88
CA PHE A 86 -0.23 -6.35 5.23
C PHE A 86 0.18 -5.00 5.83
N TRP A 87 1.47 -4.72 5.78
CA TRP A 87 2.10 -3.49 6.21
C TRP A 87 2.35 -2.58 5.03
N SER A 88 1.98 -1.32 5.15
CA SER A 88 2.11 -0.32 4.08
C SER A 88 3.27 0.61 4.38
N PHE A 89 4.28 0.52 3.51
CA PHE A 89 5.40 1.44 3.42
C PHE A 89 5.09 2.42 2.29
N ASP A 90 4.51 3.56 2.67
CA ASP A 90 4.09 4.57 1.71
C ASP A 90 5.12 5.68 1.58
N TYR A 91 5.94 5.58 0.53
CA TYR A 91 6.97 6.56 0.21
C TYR A 91 6.43 7.73 -0.62
N ALA A 92 5.12 7.79 -0.90
CA ALA A 92 4.56 8.89 -1.69
C ALA A 92 4.71 10.24 -0.96
N VAL A 93 5.04 11.27 -1.73
CA VAL A 93 5.26 12.63 -1.22
C VAL A 93 4.38 13.60 -1.98
N SER A 94 3.61 14.40 -1.23
CA SER A 94 2.71 15.40 -1.81
C SER A 94 3.42 16.35 -2.77
N GLY A 95 2.78 16.63 -3.91
CA GLY A 95 3.29 17.54 -4.94
C GLY A 95 4.42 16.99 -5.82
N ASN A 96 4.82 15.73 -5.64
CA ASN A 96 5.85 15.12 -6.49
C ASN A 96 5.36 14.91 -7.93
N GLU A 97 6.27 15.17 -8.87
CA GLU A 97 6.25 14.65 -10.25
C GLU A 97 7.02 13.31 -10.31
N VAL A 98 7.18 12.69 -11.49
CA VAL A 98 8.00 11.47 -11.64
C VAL A 98 9.45 11.65 -11.17
N SER A 99 9.98 12.87 -11.24
CA SER A 99 11.31 13.21 -10.72
C SER A 99 11.38 13.00 -9.21
N GLY A 100 10.32 13.37 -8.49
CA GLY A 100 10.19 13.11 -7.05
C GLY A 100 10.08 11.62 -6.73
N VAL A 101 9.35 10.85 -7.53
CA VAL A 101 9.31 9.38 -7.40
C VAL A 101 10.70 8.75 -7.58
N SER A 102 11.58 9.38 -8.37
CA SER A 102 12.98 8.94 -8.45
C SER A 102 13.69 9.05 -7.10
N ASN A 103 13.42 10.08 -6.30
CA ASN A 103 13.97 10.21 -4.95
C ASN A 103 13.32 9.20 -3.98
N GLN A 104 12.00 8.99 -4.08
CA GLN A 104 11.30 7.99 -3.26
C GLN A 104 11.89 6.58 -3.45
N VAL A 105 12.24 6.22 -4.69
CA VAL A 105 12.86 4.92 -4.99
C VAL A 105 14.33 4.89 -4.57
N ASN A 106 15.14 5.86 -4.99
CA ASN A 106 16.59 5.79 -4.85
C ASN A 106 17.11 6.25 -3.49
N GLU A 107 16.45 7.22 -2.86
CA GLU A 107 16.93 7.91 -1.65
C GLU A 107 16.14 7.58 -0.39
N ASP A 108 14.93 7.03 -0.53
CA ASP A 108 14.10 6.61 0.62
C ASP A 108 14.01 5.07 0.67
N PHE A 109 13.35 4.44 -0.30
CA PHE A 109 13.19 2.98 -0.36
C PHE A 109 14.52 2.22 -0.43
N LEU A 110 15.50 2.68 -1.22
CA LEU A 110 16.83 2.07 -1.32
C LEU A 110 17.84 2.59 -0.31
N SER A 111 17.43 3.50 0.59
CA SER A 111 18.32 4.03 1.63
C SER A 111 18.77 2.95 2.63
N SER A 112 19.70 3.32 3.51
CA SER A 112 20.13 2.44 4.61
C SER A 112 19.02 2.15 5.64
N GLN A 113 17.98 2.99 5.69
CA GLN A 113 16.78 2.80 6.53
C GLN A 113 15.57 2.34 5.70
N GLY A 114 15.75 2.15 4.40
CA GLY A 114 14.68 1.82 3.47
C GLY A 114 14.41 0.32 3.41
N ALA A 115 13.16 -0.03 3.09
CA ALA A 115 12.77 -1.43 2.97
C ALA A 115 13.43 -2.15 1.78
N GLY A 116 13.97 -1.43 0.79
CA GLY A 116 14.49 -1.99 -0.46
C GLY A 116 15.68 -2.92 -0.30
N ASN A 117 16.46 -2.73 0.76
CA ASN A 117 17.57 -3.61 1.14
C ASN A 117 17.13 -4.86 1.95
N LYS A 118 15.81 -5.09 2.07
CA LYS A 118 15.21 -6.20 2.82
C LYS A 118 15.74 -6.34 4.26
N PRO A 119 15.70 -5.27 5.06
CA PRO A 119 16.16 -5.32 6.43
C PRO A 119 15.33 -6.29 7.28
N SER A 120 15.82 -6.64 8.47
CA SER A 120 15.17 -7.65 9.34
C SER A 120 13.74 -7.30 9.75
N TYR A 121 13.37 -6.02 9.75
CA TYR A 121 12.00 -5.58 10.01
C TYR A 121 11.08 -5.65 8.78
N ALA A 122 11.64 -5.76 7.57
CA ALA A 122 10.88 -5.90 6.33
C ALA A 122 11.54 -6.94 5.39
N PRO A 123 11.62 -8.22 5.78
CA PRO A 123 12.21 -9.30 4.98
C PRO A 123 11.24 -9.77 3.89
N TRP A 124 10.85 -8.85 3.01
CA TRP A 124 9.89 -9.13 1.95
C TRP A 124 10.50 -10.00 0.84
N THR A 125 9.65 -10.72 0.11
CA THR A 125 10.02 -11.56 -1.02
C THR A 125 9.12 -11.26 -2.21
N ALA A 126 9.48 -11.75 -3.39
CA ALA A 126 8.63 -11.65 -4.57
C ALA A 126 7.19 -12.16 -4.36
N THR A 127 6.99 -13.09 -3.42
CA THR A 127 5.73 -13.80 -3.18
C THR A 127 4.87 -13.25 -2.05
N ASN A 128 5.22 -12.09 -1.47
CA ASN A 128 4.44 -11.48 -0.39
C ASN A 128 4.30 -9.95 -0.50
N THR A 129 4.61 -9.39 -1.66
CA THR A 129 4.62 -7.94 -1.90
C THR A 129 3.62 -7.48 -2.95
N LEU A 130 3.19 -6.23 -2.86
CA LEU A 130 2.66 -5.45 -3.98
C LEU A 130 3.32 -4.06 -4.00
N PHE A 131 3.83 -3.65 -5.16
CA PHE A 131 4.45 -2.34 -5.39
C PHE A 131 3.51 -1.47 -6.20
N SER A 132 3.06 -0.34 -5.68
CA SER A 132 2.14 0.57 -6.35
C SER A 132 2.84 1.85 -6.79
N THR A 133 2.54 2.30 -8.01
CA THR A 133 2.87 3.64 -8.50
C THR A 133 1.59 4.37 -8.92
N PHE A 134 1.30 5.49 -8.28
CA PHE A 134 0.23 6.42 -8.67
C PHE A 134 0.80 7.84 -8.78
N ILE A 135 1.08 8.28 -10.01
CA ILE A 135 1.77 9.53 -10.33
C ILE A 135 1.27 10.07 -11.67
N GLY A 136 1.59 11.33 -11.97
CA GLY A 136 1.34 11.97 -13.27
C GLY A 136 0.45 13.20 -13.17
N ILE A 137 -0.27 13.38 -12.07
CA ILE A 137 -1.19 14.52 -11.90
C ILE A 137 -0.40 15.84 -11.92
N ASN A 138 0.68 15.91 -11.14
CA ASN A 138 1.55 17.09 -11.10
C ASN A 138 2.32 17.29 -12.42
N ASP A 139 2.79 16.21 -13.03
CA ASP A 139 3.51 16.23 -14.31
C ASP A 139 2.64 16.86 -15.41
N LEU A 140 1.38 16.41 -15.53
CA LEU A 140 0.44 16.95 -16.50
C LEU A 140 0.09 18.42 -16.23
N ASN A 141 -0.11 18.79 -14.96
CA ASN A 141 -0.39 20.18 -14.58
C ASN A 141 0.78 21.14 -14.85
N ARG A 142 2.02 20.63 -14.87
CA ARG A 142 3.23 21.39 -15.21
C ARG A 142 3.62 21.30 -16.68
N GLY A 143 2.84 20.59 -17.50
CA GLY A 143 3.07 20.45 -18.94
C GLY A 143 4.25 19.53 -19.29
N ALA A 144 4.56 18.56 -18.43
CA ALA A 144 5.62 17.60 -18.69
C ALA A 144 5.31 16.73 -19.93
N PRO A 145 6.33 16.37 -20.73
CA PRO A 145 6.15 15.55 -21.92
C PRO A 145 5.78 14.10 -21.56
N VAL A 146 4.53 13.71 -21.81
CA VAL A 146 3.95 12.41 -21.45
C VAL A 146 4.87 11.23 -21.76
N ALA A 147 5.37 11.11 -23.00
CA ALA A 147 6.17 9.96 -23.41
C ALA A 147 7.49 9.81 -22.62
N ALA A 148 8.18 10.93 -22.36
CA ALA A 148 9.42 10.92 -21.58
C ALA A 148 9.12 10.62 -20.10
N THR A 149 8.03 11.17 -19.56
CA THR A 149 7.60 10.89 -18.19
C THR A 149 7.24 9.42 -17.99
N ILE A 150 6.45 8.82 -18.90
CA ILE A 150 6.14 7.38 -18.86
C ILE A 150 7.43 6.55 -18.98
N SER A 151 8.36 6.90 -19.87
CA SER A 151 9.65 6.20 -19.99
C SER A 151 10.44 6.23 -18.67
N ARG A 152 10.39 7.35 -17.94
CA ARG A 152 11.02 7.48 -16.63
C ARG A 152 10.33 6.60 -15.57
N ILE A 153 9.00 6.54 -15.55
CA ILE A 153 8.25 5.64 -14.66
C ILE A 153 8.75 4.21 -14.83
N PHE A 154 8.84 3.72 -16.07
CA PHE A 154 9.26 2.34 -16.33
C PHE A 154 10.74 2.10 -16.08
N SER A 155 11.60 3.11 -16.21
CA SER A 155 12.99 3.02 -15.74
C SER A 155 13.05 2.79 -14.22
N LEU A 156 12.18 3.43 -13.44
CA LEU A 156 12.08 3.19 -11.99
C LEU A 156 11.49 1.81 -11.67
N GLN A 157 10.58 1.29 -12.50
CA GLN A 157 10.07 -0.07 -12.32
C GLN A 157 11.14 -1.12 -12.58
N GLU A 158 12.05 -0.89 -13.53
CA GLU A 158 13.24 -1.74 -13.71
C GLU A 158 14.15 -1.70 -12.47
N THR A 159 14.35 -0.53 -11.85
CA THR A 159 15.07 -0.41 -10.58
C THR A 159 14.40 -1.26 -9.49
N LEU A 160 13.08 -1.11 -9.29
CA LEU A 160 12.33 -1.91 -8.32
C LEU A 160 12.40 -3.41 -8.64
N TYR A 161 12.26 -3.80 -9.91
CA TYR A 161 12.38 -5.18 -10.37
C TYR A 161 13.74 -5.80 -10.00
N ASN A 162 14.83 -5.05 -10.15
CA ASN A 162 16.18 -5.49 -9.80
C ASN A 162 16.38 -5.70 -8.30
N THR A 163 15.55 -5.10 -7.45
CA THR A 163 15.52 -5.41 -6.02
C THR A 163 14.85 -6.74 -5.70
N GLY A 164 14.14 -7.35 -6.65
CA GLY A 164 13.34 -8.56 -6.44
C GLY A 164 11.83 -8.32 -6.42
N ALA A 165 11.37 -7.09 -6.67
CA ALA A 165 9.95 -6.81 -6.83
C ALA A 165 9.37 -7.59 -8.02
N ARG A 166 8.20 -8.22 -7.83
CA ARG A 166 7.53 -9.00 -8.88
C ARG A 166 6.06 -8.69 -9.07
N ASN A 167 5.42 -7.92 -8.21
CA ASN A 167 3.99 -7.62 -8.34
C ASN A 167 3.80 -6.10 -8.35
N PHE A 168 3.32 -5.57 -9.47
CA PHE A 168 3.28 -4.13 -9.73
C PHE A 168 1.84 -3.67 -10.00
N LEU A 169 1.41 -2.63 -9.29
CA LEU A 169 0.14 -1.94 -9.45
C LEU A 169 0.38 -0.54 -10.01
N PHE A 170 -0.20 -0.24 -11.15
CA PHE A 170 -0.19 1.06 -11.79
C PHE A 170 -1.59 1.64 -11.72
N VAL A 171 -1.71 2.85 -11.20
CA VAL A 171 -2.98 3.59 -11.17
C VAL A 171 -2.92 4.65 -12.26
N ASN A 172 -3.90 4.64 -13.16
CA ASN A 172 -4.00 5.66 -14.20
C ASN A 172 -4.45 7.02 -13.61
N VAL A 173 -4.25 8.10 -14.35
CA VAL A 173 -4.62 9.45 -13.89
C VAL A 173 -6.15 9.59 -13.97
N PRO A 174 -6.83 10.01 -12.88
CA PRO A 174 -8.27 10.26 -12.89
C PRO A 174 -8.61 11.45 -13.82
N PRO A 175 -9.89 11.75 -14.11
CA PRO A 175 -10.30 12.91 -14.93
C PRO A 175 -10.04 14.24 -14.19
N THR A 176 -8.78 14.56 -13.91
CA THR A 176 -8.36 15.76 -13.18
C THR A 176 -8.70 17.04 -13.94
N ASN A 177 -8.95 16.97 -15.25
CA ASN A 177 -9.54 18.07 -16.00
C ASN A 177 -10.87 18.57 -15.42
N ARG A 178 -11.61 17.73 -14.67
CA ARG A 178 -12.87 18.07 -14.01
C ARG A 178 -12.72 18.63 -12.59
N CYS A 179 -11.50 18.76 -12.07
CA CYS A 179 -11.29 19.38 -10.76
C CYS A 179 -11.51 20.90 -10.82
N PRO A 180 -11.81 21.57 -9.69
CA PRO A 180 -12.09 23.00 -9.66
C PRO A 180 -10.96 23.86 -10.27
N PHE A 181 -9.70 23.52 -10.02
CA PHE A 181 -8.53 24.20 -10.59
C PHE A 181 -8.52 24.14 -12.11
N SER A 182 -8.77 22.96 -12.68
CA SER A 182 -8.69 22.73 -14.12
C SER A 182 -9.94 23.19 -14.88
N ASN A 183 -11.09 23.31 -14.21
CA ASN A 183 -12.33 23.86 -14.75
C ASN A 183 -12.69 23.33 -16.16
N ASN A 184 -12.75 22.00 -16.31
CA ASN A 184 -13.06 21.30 -17.56
C ASN A 184 -12.11 21.61 -18.74
N ASN A 185 -10.83 21.88 -18.46
CA ASN A 185 -9.82 22.13 -19.49
C ASN A 185 -9.67 20.96 -20.49
N ALA A 186 -10.00 21.19 -21.76
CA ALA A 186 -9.96 20.17 -22.82
C ALA A 186 -8.54 19.72 -23.20
N THR A 187 -7.54 20.61 -23.08
CA THR A 187 -6.14 20.25 -23.29
C THR A 187 -5.68 19.25 -22.23
N LEU A 188 -5.98 19.51 -20.95
CA LEU A 188 -5.68 18.58 -19.87
C LEU A 188 -6.44 17.26 -20.04
N ALA A 189 -7.70 17.29 -20.47
CA ALA A 189 -8.45 16.05 -20.78
C ALA A 189 -7.75 15.20 -21.86
N SER A 190 -7.22 15.85 -22.89
CA SER A 190 -6.46 15.18 -23.96
C SER A 190 -5.12 14.63 -23.46
N LEU A 191 -4.43 15.36 -22.59
CA LEU A 191 -3.19 14.92 -21.95
C LEU A 191 -3.42 13.74 -21.01
N VAL A 192 -4.47 13.75 -20.19
CA VAL A 192 -4.88 12.61 -19.34
C VAL A 192 -5.17 11.37 -20.19
N THR A 193 -5.88 11.54 -21.31
CA THR A 193 -6.14 10.45 -22.26
C THR A 193 -4.85 9.87 -22.84
N SER A 194 -3.93 10.74 -23.26
CA SER A 194 -2.61 10.35 -23.77
C SER A 194 -1.76 9.63 -22.71
N TRP A 195 -1.75 10.15 -21.48
CA TRP A 195 -1.07 9.54 -20.34
C TRP A 195 -1.58 8.13 -20.06
N ASN A 196 -2.89 7.99 -19.86
CA ASN A 196 -3.51 6.71 -19.52
C ASN A 196 -3.25 5.68 -20.64
N THR A 197 -3.31 6.14 -21.90
CA THR A 197 -3.03 5.29 -23.06
C THR A 197 -1.60 4.78 -23.08
N GLN A 198 -0.63 5.66 -22.91
CA GLN A 198 0.79 5.30 -22.93
C GLN A 198 1.19 4.49 -21.70
N LEU A 199 0.67 4.82 -20.52
CA LEU A 199 0.89 4.05 -19.30
C LEU A 199 0.45 2.60 -19.50
N LYS A 200 -0.78 2.35 -19.99
CA LYS A 200 -1.26 0.98 -20.23
C LYS A 200 -0.39 0.23 -21.22
N ALA A 201 -0.04 0.85 -22.35
CA ALA A 201 0.83 0.23 -23.36
C ALA A 201 2.20 -0.14 -22.76
N SER A 202 2.77 0.72 -21.92
CA SER A 202 4.03 0.44 -21.24
C SER A 202 3.92 -0.62 -20.14
N VAL A 203 2.78 -0.71 -19.43
CA VAL A 203 2.50 -1.81 -18.48
C VAL A 203 2.49 -3.15 -19.21
N GLU A 204 1.81 -3.21 -20.36
CA GLU A 204 1.76 -4.42 -21.21
C GLU A 204 3.16 -4.79 -21.74
N ALA A 205 3.94 -3.80 -22.17
CA ALA A 205 5.32 -4.00 -22.61
C ALA A 205 6.23 -4.50 -21.48
N PHE A 206 6.09 -3.95 -20.26
CA PHE A 206 6.85 -4.38 -19.09
C PHE A 206 6.56 -5.84 -18.73
N LYS A 207 5.29 -6.25 -18.75
CA LYS A 207 4.90 -7.66 -18.56
C LYS A 207 5.41 -8.57 -19.68
N ALA A 208 5.40 -8.10 -20.93
CA ALA A 208 5.93 -8.88 -22.05
C ALA A 208 7.45 -9.09 -21.93
N LYS A 209 8.17 -8.08 -21.41
CA LYS A 209 9.61 -8.13 -21.16
C LYS A 209 9.97 -9.02 -19.97
N HIS A 210 9.17 -8.99 -18.90
CA HIS A 210 9.43 -9.73 -17.67
C HIS A 210 8.32 -10.76 -17.41
N SER A 211 8.52 -11.99 -17.86
CA SER A 211 7.48 -13.04 -17.78
C SER A 211 7.10 -13.42 -16.34
N ASP A 212 8.00 -13.21 -15.39
CA ASP A 212 7.89 -13.56 -13.97
C ASP A 212 7.21 -12.48 -13.10
N VAL A 213 6.87 -11.32 -13.66
CA VAL A 213 6.11 -10.29 -12.92
C VAL A 213 4.60 -10.48 -13.03
N ALA A 214 3.86 -10.04 -12.02
CA ALA A 214 2.45 -9.70 -12.14
C ALA A 214 2.30 -8.19 -12.34
N VAL A 215 1.42 -7.79 -13.25
CA VAL A 215 1.06 -6.38 -13.44
C VAL A 215 -0.44 -6.18 -13.30
N PHE A 216 -0.80 -5.08 -12.65
CA PHE A 216 -2.16 -4.63 -12.43
C PHE A 216 -2.26 -3.18 -12.89
N TYR A 217 -3.09 -2.92 -13.89
CA TYR A 217 -3.45 -1.57 -14.34
C TYR A 217 -4.85 -1.26 -13.80
N TYR A 218 -4.91 -0.41 -12.78
CA TYR A 218 -6.14 0.01 -12.14
C TYR A 218 -6.67 1.30 -12.76
N ASP A 219 -7.94 1.27 -13.15
CA ASP A 219 -8.61 2.33 -13.88
C ASP A 219 -9.35 3.28 -12.92
N SER A 220 -8.58 4.17 -12.28
CA SER A 220 -9.13 5.24 -11.45
C SER A 220 -9.98 6.21 -12.26
N TRP A 221 -9.66 6.40 -13.55
CA TRP A 221 -10.41 7.30 -14.43
C TRP A 221 -11.89 6.90 -14.50
N SER A 222 -12.19 5.64 -14.78
CA SER A 222 -13.58 5.17 -14.87
C SER A 222 -14.31 5.27 -13.55
N LEU A 223 -13.65 4.96 -12.42
CA LEU A 223 -14.26 5.13 -11.10
C LEU A 223 -14.63 6.59 -10.86
N TYR A 224 -13.68 7.51 -11.03
CA TYR A 224 -13.91 8.93 -10.75
C TYR A 224 -14.97 9.52 -11.69
N THR A 225 -14.96 9.16 -12.97
CA THR A 225 -16.01 9.53 -13.92
C THR A 225 -17.38 9.07 -13.43
N LYS A 226 -17.51 7.82 -12.98
CA LYS A 226 -18.76 7.27 -12.42
C LYS A 226 -19.26 8.07 -11.21
N LEU A 227 -18.36 8.44 -10.31
CA LEU A 227 -18.69 9.23 -9.11
C LEU A 227 -19.10 10.66 -9.48
N LEU A 228 -18.43 11.29 -10.45
CA LEU A 228 -18.70 12.65 -10.89
C LEU A 228 -19.97 12.76 -11.76
N ASP A 229 -20.33 11.72 -12.50
CA ASP A 229 -21.50 11.71 -13.39
C ASP A 229 -22.80 11.36 -12.65
N SER A 230 -22.71 10.61 -11.55
CA SER A 230 -23.86 10.20 -10.73
C SER A 230 -23.71 10.54 -9.24
N PRO A 231 -23.37 11.79 -8.88
CA PRO A 231 -22.87 12.12 -7.54
C PRO A 231 -23.86 11.81 -6.41
N ALA A 232 -25.15 12.07 -6.60
CA ALA A 232 -26.17 11.81 -5.59
C ALA A 232 -26.28 10.31 -5.23
N GLN A 233 -26.05 9.40 -6.19
CA GLN A 233 -26.08 7.95 -5.93
C GLN A 233 -24.96 7.50 -5.00
N TYR A 234 -23.84 8.24 -5.01
CA TYR A 234 -22.67 8.00 -4.15
C TYR A 234 -22.65 8.94 -2.94
N GLY A 235 -23.74 9.68 -2.72
CA GLY A 235 -23.89 10.62 -1.61
C GLY A 235 -22.90 11.79 -1.67
N PHE A 236 -22.65 12.33 -2.86
CA PHE A 236 -22.01 13.63 -3.08
C PHE A 236 -23.09 14.65 -3.47
N THR A 237 -23.03 15.83 -2.86
CA THR A 237 -23.98 16.94 -3.08
C THR A 237 -23.37 18.11 -3.86
N ASP A 238 -22.04 18.20 -3.87
CA ASP A 238 -21.27 19.20 -4.62
C ASP A 238 -19.98 18.54 -5.14
N VAL A 239 -19.84 18.51 -6.47
CA VAL A 239 -18.70 17.95 -7.21
C VAL A 239 -17.94 18.98 -8.04
N THR A 240 -18.24 20.27 -7.86
CA THR A 240 -17.70 21.35 -8.69
C THR A 240 -16.92 22.39 -7.89
N SER A 241 -17.31 22.64 -6.65
CA SER A 241 -16.72 23.73 -5.86
C SER A 241 -15.49 23.27 -5.07
N THR A 242 -14.53 24.17 -4.92
CA THR A 242 -13.49 24.07 -3.89
C THR A 242 -14.17 23.98 -2.51
N GLY A 243 -13.80 22.97 -1.72
CA GLY A 243 -14.42 22.73 -0.40
C GLY A 243 -15.74 21.96 -0.45
N GLY A 244 -16.23 21.59 -1.65
CA GLY A 244 -17.43 20.79 -1.85
C GLY A 244 -17.33 19.36 -1.29
N SER A 245 -18.39 18.57 -1.45
CA SER A 245 -18.45 17.20 -0.92
C SER A 245 -17.49 16.23 -1.62
N PHE A 246 -17.07 16.54 -2.84
CA PHE A 246 -16.11 15.75 -3.63
C PHE A 246 -14.70 16.32 -3.55
N TRP A 247 -14.52 17.63 -3.77
CA TRP A 247 -13.21 18.29 -3.80
C TRP A 247 -12.98 19.05 -2.49
N ILE A 248 -11.94 18.69 -1.73
CA ILE A 248 -11.63 19.40 -0.49
C ILE A 248 -10.97 20.74 -0.76
N ASP A 249 -10.11 20.79 -1.77
CA ASP A 249 -9.47 21.98 -2.27
C ASP A 249 -9.64 22.05 -3.79
N THR A 250 -8.76 22.77 -4.48
CA THR A 250 -8.90 23.00 -5.93
C THR A 250 -8.56 21.77 -6.77
N ILE A 251 -7.96 20.72 -6.21
CA ILE A 251 -7.52 19.53 -6.97
C ILE A 251 -7.74 18.21 -6.24
N HIS A 252 -7.66 18.18 -4.91
CA HIS A 252 -7.70 16.93 -4.15
C HIS A 252 -9.13 16.49 -3.84
N PRO A 253 -9.44 15.20 -4.04
CA PRO A 253 -10.73 14.65 -3.66
C PRO A 253 -10.80 14.38 -2.14
N ARG A 254 -12.00 14.41 -1.57
CA ARG A 254 -12.24 14.09 -0.15
C ARG A 254 -12.08 12.59 0.12
N THR A 255 -11.86 12.28 1.40
CA THR A 255 -11.73 10.92 1.92
C THR A 255 -12.79 9.93 1.42
N LYS A 256 -14.04 10.35 1.18
CA LYS A 256 -15.10 9.47 0.66
C LYS A 256 -14.81 8.97 -0.77
N VAL A 257 -14.19 9.78 -1.62
CA VAL A 257 -13.74 9.35 -2.96
C VAL A 257 -12.62 8.32 -2.83
N HIS A 258 -11.67 8.57 -1.93
CA HIS A 258 -10.60 7.62 -1.62
C HIS A 258 -11.11 6.30 -1.03
N GLN A 259 -12.19 6.34 -0.25
CA GLN A 259 -12.86 5.14 0.26
C GLN A 259 -13.42 4.29 -0.89
N TYR A 260 -14.15 4.91 -1.84
CA TYR A 260 -14.63 4.22 -3.04
C TYR A 260 -13.50 3.64 -3.86
N MET A 261 -12.39 4.37 -4.02
CA MET A 261 -11.20 3.89 -4.70
C MET A 261 -10.58 2.67 -4.02
N ALA A 262 -10.43 2.70 -2.70
CA ALA A 262 -9.89 1.57 -1.96
C ALA A 262 -10.80 0.33 -2.03
N GLU A 263 -12.12 0.52 -1.92
CA GLU A 263 -13.09 -0.57 -2.01
C GLU A 263 -13.08 -1.22 -3.41
N ASP A 264 -13.10 -0.40 -4.46
CA ASP A 264 -13.10 -0.87 -5.85
C ASP A 264 -11.77 -1.54 -6.21
N LEU A 265 -10.64 -0.96 -5.80
CA LEU A 265 -9.32 -1.58 -5.94
C LEU A 265 -9.21 -2.91 -5.18
N ALA A 266 -9.73 -2.99 -3.96
CA ALA A 266 -9.73 -4.24 -3.19
C ALA A 266 -10.52 -5.35 -3.90
N LYS A 267 -11.69 -5.01 -4.47
CA LYS A 267 -12.47 -5.95 -5.30
C LYS A 267 -11.70 -6.38 -6.54
N PHE A 268 -11.07 -5.42 -7.23
CA PHE A 268 -10.24 -5.70 -8.40
C PHE A 268 -9.08 -6.65 -8.07
N LEU A 269 -8.33 -6.41 -7.00
CA LEU A 269 -7.22 -7.25 -6.56
C LEU A 269 -7.69 -8.63 -6.08
N ALA A 270 -8.80 -8.69 -5.35
CA ALA A 270 -9.39 -9.95 -4.87
C ALA A 270 -9.87 -10.86 -6.00
N ALA A 271 -10.26 -10.28 -7.15
CA ALA A 271 -10.66 -11.04 -8.33
C ALA A 271 -9.47 -11.69 -9.06
N GLN A 272 -8.22 -11.31 -8.74
CA GLN A 272 -7.02 -11.84 -9.39
C GLN A 272 -6.50 -13.06 -8.63
N THR A 273 -6.60 -14.23 -9.25
CA THR A 273 -6.17 -15.51 -8.65
C THR A 273 -4.67 -15.52 -8.35
N GLY A 274 -4.30 -15.85 -7.12
CA GLY A 274 -2.92 -16.07 -6.71
C GLY A 274 -2.32 -17.35 -7.30
N SER A 275 -0.99 -17.42 -7.36
CA SER A 275 -0.30 -18.63 -7.78
C SER A 275 -0.43 -19.74 -6.72
N ALA A 276 -0.85 -20.94 -7.14
CA ALA A 276 -1.05 -22.10 -6.27
C ALA A 276 0.25 -22.63 -5.63
N THR A 277 1.42 -22.20 -6.13
CA THR A 277 2.73 -22.55 -5.56
C THR A 277 3.05 -21.77 -4.28
N ASN A 278 2.18 -20.87 -3.84
CA ASN A 278 2.38 -20.13 -2.60
C ASN A 278 1.87 -20.96 -1.39
N PRO A 279 2.72 -21.25 -0.37
CA PRO A 279 2.36 -22.11 0.76
C PRO A 279 1.16 -21.66 1.59
N ALA A 280 0.70 -20.41 1.42
CA ALA A 280 -0.40 -19.83 2.20
C ALA A 280 -1.81 -20.28 1.74
N THR A 281 -1.94 -20.98 0.61
CA THR A 281 -3.25 -21.22 -0.03
C THR A 281 -3.84 -22.62 0.13
N THR A 282 -3.16 -23.54 0.82
CA THR A 282 -3.70 -24.90 1.06
C THR A 282 -4.35 -25.02 2.43
N ALA A 283 -5.45 -24.31 2.64
CA ALA A 283 -6.41 -24.60 3.70
C ALA A 283 -7.80 -24.71 3.08
N THR A 284 -7.98 -25.71 2.21
CA THR A 284 -9.30 -26.11 1.73
C THR A 284 -10.02 -26.80 2.88
N VAL A 285 -11.02 -26.11 3.43
CA VAL A 285 -11.96 -26.63 4.42
C VAL A 285 -12.80 -27.73 3.75
N THR A 286 -12.43 -28.99 3.92
CA THR A 286 -13.36 -30.11 3.72
C THR A 286 -14.05 -30.39 5.06
N ARG A 287 -15.26 -29.86 5.20
CA ARG A 287 -16.11 -30.09 6.37
C ARG A 287 -16.77 -31.46 6.23
N THR A 288 -16.13 -32.49 6.77
CA THR A 288 -16.77 -33.80 6.96
C THR A 288 -17.24 -33.91 8.41
N THR A 289 -18.55 -33.90 8.60
CA THR A 289 -19.23 -34.28 9.84
C THR A 289 -18.95 -35.75 10.15
N ALA A 290 -18.29 -36.03 11.28
CA ALA A 290 -18.26 -37.36 11.90
C ALA A 290 -18.38 -37.23 13.42
N THR A 291 -19.44 -37.84 13.95
CA THR A 291 -19.87 -37.93 15.34
C THR A 291 -19.02 -38.96 16.11
N THR A 292 -18.69 -38.68 17.38
CA THR A 292 -18.43 -39.56 18.58
C THR A 292 -17.85 -40.98 18.38
N SER A 293 -16.89 -41.52 19.16
CA SER A 293 -16.66 -41.45 20.61
C SER A 293 -15.27 -42.02 21.00
N GLN A 294 -14.72 -41.56 22.14
CA GLN A 294 -13.88 -42.23 23.18
C GLN A 294 -12.76 -43.23 22.78
N ALA A 295 -11.63 -43.41 23.48
CA ALA A 295 -10.92 -42.72 24.56
C ALA A 295 -9.55 -43.42 24.74
N SER A 296 -8.58 -42.70 25.32
CA SER A 296 -7.53 -43.17 26.24
C SER A 296 -6.06 -42.91 25.85
N THR A 297 -5.48 -41.99 26.64
CA THR A 297 -4.11 -41.92 27.20
C THR A 297 -2.89 -41.92 26.27
N ILE A 298 -2.04 -40.89 26.42
CA ILE A 298 -0.61 -40.99 26.79
C ILE A 298 -0.03 -39.58 27.07
N THR A 299 0.51 -39.43 28.28
CA THR A 299 1.47 -38.44 28.86
C THR A 299 1.56 -37.00 28.35
N LEU A 300 1.23 -36.07 29.27
CA LEU A 300 1.64 -34.66 29.23
C LEU A 300 3.09 -34.51 29.73
N THR A 301 3.98 -34.04 28.86
CA THR A 301 5.24 -33.41 29.27
C THR A 301 4.98 -31.92 29.48
N THR A 302 4.97 -31.50 30.73
CA THR A 302 4.99 -30.09 31.14
C THR A 302 6.40 -29.52 30.94
N SER A 303 6.57 -28.54 30.06
CA SER A 303 7.75 -27.65 30.10
C SER A 303 7.51 -26.53 31.13
N ALA A 304 8.48 -26.38 32.04
CA ALA A 304 8.47 -25.42 33.12
C ALA A 304 8.60 -23.96 32.62
N PRO A 305 8.06 -22.95 33.35
CA PRO A 305 8.33 -21.55 33.07
C PRO A 305 9.78 -21.20 33.46
N ALA A 306 10.42 -20.33 32.67
CA ALA A 306 11.74 -19.79 32.94
C ALA A 306 11.76 -18.97 34.26
N PRO A 307 12.89 -18.94 35.00
CA PRO A 307 12.95 -18.35 36.34
C PRO A 307 12.81 -16.82 36.27
N THR A 308 11.85 -16.28 37.02
CA THR A 308 11.82 -14.86 37.39
C THR A 308 12.93 -14.59 38.39
N THR A 309 13.89 -13.75 38.02
CA THR A 309 14.92 -13.27 38.95
C THR A 309 14.25 -12.32 39.96
N THR A 310 14.09 -12.79 41.20
CA THR A 310 13.56 -11.97 42.31
C THR A 310 14.65 -11.06 42.86
N GLY A 311 14.44 -9.73 42.79
CA GLY A 311 15.31 -8.71 43.37
C GLY A 311 14.79 -7.29 43.11
N THR A 312 15.31 -6.29 43.83
CA THR A 312 15.09 -4.87 43.52
C THR A 312 16.26 -4.30 42.73
N VAL A 313 16.00 -3.47 41.72
CA VAL A 313 17.02 -2.83 40.88
C VAL A 313 17.58 -1.59 41.60
N PRO A 314 18.91 -1.48 41.78
CA PRO A 314 19.52 -0.31 42.42
C PRO A 314 19.26 0.97 41.61
N LYS A 315 19.40 2.14 42.26
CA LYS A 315 19.37 3.44 41.55
C LYS A 315 20.36 3.41 40.39
N TRP A 316 19.92 3.87 39.22
CA TRP A 316 20.60 3.82 37.92
C TRP A 316 20.66 2.45 37.23
N GLY A 317 20.10 1.39 37.82
CA GLY A 317 20.00 0.09 37.18
C GLY A 317 18.87 0.03 36.14
N GLN A 318 19.00 -0.86 35.15
CA GLN A 318 17.94 -1.14 34.19
C GLN A 318 16.79 -1.88 34.86
N CYS A 319 15.57 -1.38 34.68
CA CYS A 319 14.35 -1.93 35.28
C CYS A 319 13.27 -2.27 34.24
N GLY A 320 13.56 -2.08 32.95
CA GLY A 320 12.62 -2.37 31.87
C GLY A 320 13.23 -2.14 30.49
N GLY A 321 12.43 -2.44 29.46
CA GLY A 321 12.82 -2.37 28.05
C GLY A 321 12.51 -3.67 27.30
N ILE A 322 12.27 -3.57 26.00
CA ILE A 322 12.06 -4.73 25.13
C ILE A 322 13.25 -5.69 25.24
N GLY A 323 12.97 -6.96 25.57
CA GLY A 323 13.99 -8.00 25.74
C GLY A 323 14.64 -8.08 27.12
N TYR A 324 14.32 -7.17 28.05
CA TYR A 324 14.81 -7.22 29.43
C TYR A 324 14.07 -8.30 30.24
N SER A 325 14.82 -9.22 30.84
CA SER A 325 14.30 -10.34 31.66
C SER A 325 14.69 -10.26 33.13
N GLY A 326 15.32 -9.16 33.55
CA GLY A 326 15.72 -8.92 34.93
C GLY A 326 14.59 -8.33 35.79
N PRO A 327 14.88 -7.99 37.06
CA PRO A 327 13.87 -7.46 37.96
C PRO A 327 13.37 -6.09 37.52
N THR A 328 12.06 -5.82 37.70
CA THR A 328 11.40 -4.58 37.23
C THR A 328 11.06 -3.61 38.35
N THR A 329 11.26 -4.01 39.60
CA THR A 329 10.99 -3.17 40.78
C THR A 329 12.25 -2.45 41.22
N CYS A 330 12.23 -1.12 41.28
CA CYS A 330 13.35 -0.31 41.76
C CYS A 330 13.48 -0.32 43.29
N VAL A 331 14.69 -0.05 43.80
CA VAL A 331 14.92 0.18 45.24
C VAL A 331 14.09 1.35 45.76
N ALA A 332 13.70 1.28 47.04
CA ALA A 332 12.87 2.29 47.68
C ALA A 332 13.44 3.71 47.48
N GLY A 333 12.57 4.65 47.10
CA GLY A 333 12.95 6.03 46.81
C GLY A 333 13.33 6.33 45.35
N THR A 334 13.23 5.35 44.43
CA THR A 334 13.46 5.57 42.99
C THR A 334 12.33 4.99 42.15
N THR A 335 12.13 5.52 40.94
CA THR A 335 11.07 5.08 40.01
C THR A 335 11.67 4.59 38.70
N CYS A 336 11.13 3.48 38.17
CA CYS A 336 11.51 2.97 36.87
C CYS A 336 11.05 3.95 35.78
N THR A 337 11.98 4.75 35.26
CA THR A 337 11.71 5.79 34.28
C THR A 337 12.11 5.29 32.90
N VAL A 338 11.18 5.36 31.95
CA VAL A 338 11.42 4.94 30.57
C VAL A 338 12.35 5.96 29.89
N SER A 339 13.49 5.49 29.38
CA SER A 339 14.39 6.31 28.56
C SER A 339 14.09 6.09 27.07
N ASN A 340 13.93 4.82 26.67
CA ASN A 340 13.47 4.44 25.34
C ASN A 340 12.83 3.04 25.38
N GLN A 341 12.34 2.56 24.24
CA GLN A 341 11.64 1.27 24.15
C GLN A 341 12.47 0.05 24.58
N TYR A 342 13.80 0.11 24.49
CA TYR A 342 14.71 -0.97 24.89
C TYR A 342 15.29 -0.78 26.29
N TYR A 343 15.08 0.38 26.93
CA TYR A 343 15.76 0.72 28.17
C TYR A 343 14.92 1.63 29.08
N SER A 344 14.65 1.15 30.29
CA SER A 344 14.10 1.92 31.41
C SER A 344 15.06 1.84 32.60
N GLN A 345 15.20 2.91 33.36
CA GLN A 345 16.20 3.04 34.43
C GLN A 345 15.57 3.53 35.74
N CYS A 346 16.03 3.02 36.88
CA CYS A 346 15.61 3.52 38.19
C CYS A 346 16.24 4.89 38.49
N LEU A 347 15.42 5.94 38.63
CA LEU A 347 15.85 7.33 38.89
C LEU A 347 15.38 7.85 40.25
#